data_AF-A0A946RZA5-F1
#
_entry.id   AF-A0A946RZA5-F1
#
_cell.length_a   1.000
_cell.length_b   1.000
_cell.length_c   1.000
_cell.angle_alpha   90.00
_cell.angle_beta   90.00
_cell.angle_gamma   90.00
#
_symmetry.space_group_name_H-M   'P 1'
#
loop_
_entity.id
_entity.type
_entity.pdbx_description
1 polymer ?
#
loop_
_entity_poly.entity_id
_entity_poly.type
_entity_poly.pdbx_seq_one_letter_code
_entity_poly.pdbx_strand_id
1 'polypeptide(L)'
;MVIGLSEAELRTKLRSLEKAYRELQDSEQKYRLLFEDSAEGMISWDNERTIIAVNKIGAEILGYELPDSLIGLIVTDFFIDEAEAQPLLMIELG
;
A
#
# COMPACT_ATOMS: atom_id res chain seq x y z
N MET A 1 7.41 21.55 -38.44
CA MET A 1 6.54 20.39 -38.76
C MET A 1 6.08 19.79 -37.44
N VAL A 2 4.86 20.10 -37.00
CA VAL A 2 4.30 19.49 -35.78
C VAL A 2 3.68 18.18 -36.23
N ILE A 3 4.26 17.05 -35.83
CA ILE A 3 3.73 15.73 -36.14
C ILE A 3 2.54 15.52 -35.19
N GLY A 4 1.38 16.05 -35.57
CA GLY A 4 0.14 15.80 -34.86
C GLY A 4 -0.25 14.34 -35.03
N LEU A 5 -0.56 13.67 -33.93
CA LEU A 5 -1.15 12.33 -33.96
C LEU A 5 -2.44 12.36 -34.79
N SER A 6 -2.62 11.37 -35.65
CA SER A 6 -3.86 11.21 -36.39
C SER A 6 -5.04 10.96 -35.43
N GLU A 7 -6.26 11.28 -35.86
CA GLU A 7 -7.47 11.08 -35.03
C GLU A 7 -7.62 9.61 -34.58
N ALA A 8 -7.21 8.66 -35.42
CA ALA A 8 -7.23 7.23 -35.10
C ALA A 8 -6.23 6.86 -34.00
N GLU A 9 -5.04 7.44 -34.01
CA GLU A 9 -4.02 7.25 -32.96
C GLU A 9 -4.47 7.89 -31.64
N LEU A 10 -5.06 9.09 -31.68
CA LEU A 10 -5.62 9.77 -30.51
C LEU A 10 -6.74 8.95 -29.84
N ARG A 11 -7.68 8.41 -30.63
CA ARG A 11 -8.75 7.53 -30.10
C ARG A 11 -8.19 6.27 -29.47
N THR A 12 -7.13 5.72 -30.03
CA THR A 12 -6.51 4.49 -29.51
C THR A 12 -5.78 4.77 -28.20
N LYS A 13 -5.04 5.88 -28.11
CA LYS A 13 -4.43 6.33 -26.85
C LYS A 13 -5.49 6.62 -25.79
N LEU A 14 -6.59 7.28 -26.13
CA LEU A 14 -7.67 7.57 -25.19
C LEU A 14 -8.25 6.27 -24.61
N ARG A 15 -8.59 5.30 -25.45
CA ARG A 15 -9.06 3.98 -24.99
C ARG A 15 -8.05 3.27 -24.08
N SER A 16 -6.76 3.33 -24.42
CA SER A 16 -5.71 2.73 -23.60
C SER A 16 -5.59 3.39 -22.23
N LEU A 17 -5.69 4.72 -22.18
CA LEU A 17 -5.64 5.49 -20.94
C LEU A 17 -6.87 5.21 -20.07
N GLU A 18 -8.06 5.21 -20.65
CA GLU A 18 -9.30 4.90 -19.93
C GLU A 18 -9.30 3.47 -19.37
N LYS A 19 -8.68 2.52 -20.08
CA LYS A 19 -8.53 1.15 -19.60
C LYS A 19 -7.55 1.10 -18.42
N ALA A 20 -6.37 1.68 -18.57
CA ALA A 20 -5.36 1.73 -17.50
C ALA A 20 -5.87 2.45 -16.25
N TYR A 21 -6.63 3.54 -16.42
CA TYR A 21 -7.24 4.28 -15.31
C TYR A 21 -8.27 3.43 -14.55
N ARG A 22 -9.13 2.68 -15.27
CA ARG A 22 -10.07 1.75 -14.64
C ARG A 22 -9.37 0.63 -13.89
N GLU A 23 -8.36 0.03 -14.50
CA GLU A 23 -7.56 -1.02 -13.84
C GLU A 23 -6.87 -0.50 -12.58
N LEU A 24 -6.34 0.73 -12.63
CA LEU A 24 -5.76 1.39 -11.46
C LEU A 24 -6.81 1.61 -10.38
N GLN A 25 -7.96 2.22 -10.69
CA GLN A 25 -9.04 2.44 -9.71
C GLN A 25 -9.52 1.13 -9.08
N ASP A 26 -9.71 0.08 -9.87
CA ASP A 26 -10.14 -1.22 -9.37
C ASP A 26 -9.09 -1.83 -8.43
N SER A 27 -7.80 -1.66 -8.74
CA SER A 27 -6.70 -2.11 -7.89
C SER A 27 -6.61 -1.31 -6.59
N GLU A 28 -6.79 0.01 -6.64
CA GLU A 28 -6.77 0.89 -5.46
C GLU A 28 -7.95 0.60 -4.53
N GLN A 29 -9.15 0.36 -5.08
CA GLN A 29 -10.31 -0.02 -4.29
C GLN A 29 -10.10 -1.37 -3.59
N LYS A 30 -9.55 -2.36 -4.30
CA LYS A 30 -9.21 -3.64 -3.71
C LYS A 30 -8.15 -3.51 -2.62
N TYR A 31 -7.09 -2.73 -2.87
CA TYR A 31 -6.07 -2.44 -1.86
C TYR A 31 -6.70 -1.82 -0.60
N ARG A 32 -7.53 -0.77 -0.78
CA ARG A 32 -8.19 -0.11 0.36
C ARG A 32 -9.06 -1.09 1.16
N LEU A 33 -9.86 -1.91 0.49
CA LEU A 33 -10.72 -2.88 1.16
C LEU A 33 -9.95 -3.99 1.88
N LEU A 34 -8.83 -4.45 1.31
CA LEU A 34 -8.07 -5.58 1.83
C LEU A 34 -7.03 -5.18 2.87
N PHE A 35 -6.47 -3.97 2.77
CA PHE A 35 -5.41 -3.47 3.64
C PHE A 35 -5.92 -2.41 4.61
N GLU A 36 -6.41 -1.27 4.10
CA GLU A 36 -6.81 -0.11 4.92
C GLU A 36 -8.03 -0.38 5.79
N ASP A 37 -9.08 -0.98 5.21
CA ASP A 37 -10.36 -1.27 5.86
C ASP A 37 -10.40 -2.68 6.49
N SER A 38 -9.24 -3.36 6.58
CA SER A 38 -9.13 -4.67 7.22
C SER A 38 -9.47 -4.58 8.70
N ALA A 39 -10.12 -5.62 9.24
CA ALA A 39 -10.38 -5.75 10.67
C ALA A 39 -9.15 -6.24 11.46
N GLU A 40 -8.12 -6.72 10.77
CA GLU A 40 -6.86 -7.18 11.35
C GLU A 40 -5.79 -6.10 11.20
N GLY A 41 -4.89 -6.01 12.19
CA GLY A 41 -3.71 -5.17 12.07
C GLY A 41 -2.78 -5.72 10.99
N MET A 42 -2.31 -4.87 10.09
CA MET A 42 -1.36 -5.25 9.05
C MET A 42 -0.18 -4.30 9.07
N ILE A 43 1.02 -4.88 8.96
CA ILE A 43 2.27 -4.15 8.87
C ILE A 43 3.20 -4.85 7.87
N SER A 44 3.91 -4.07 7.08
CA SER A 44 4.93 -4.55 6.16
C SER A 44 6.20 -3.72 6.27
N TRP A 45 7.32 -4.37 6.01
CA TRP A 45 8.65 -3.79 6.04
C TRP A 45 9.50 -4.33 4.90
N ASP A 46 10.57 -3.61 4.56
CA ASP A 46 11.56 -4.00 3.57
C ASP A 46 12.68 -4.90 4.14
N ASN A 47 13.61 -5.35 3.32
CA ASN A 47 14.75 -6.18 3.77
C ASN A 47 15.62 -5.53 4.87
N GLU A 48 15.60 -4.21 4.99
CA GLU A 48 16.33 -3.47 6.03
C GLU A 48 15.51 -3.30 7.32
N ARG A 49 14.34 -3.96 7.40
CA ARG A 49 13.39 -3.91 8.52
C ARG A 49 12.72 -2.54 8.66
N THR A 50 12.77 -1.72 7.63
CA THR A 50 12.12 -0.40 7.61
C THR A 50 10.64 -0.59 7.30
N ILE A 51 9.76 -0.09 8.16
CA ILE A 51 8.31 -0.14 7.94
C ILE A 51 7.97 0.67 6.68
N ILE A 52 7.33 0.03 5.72
CA ILE A 52 6.91 0.65 4.44
C ILE A 52 5.40 0.81 4.33
N ALA A 53 4.62 0.01 5.07
CA ALA A 53 3.19 0.22 5.21
C ALA A 53 2.68 -0.32 6.53
N VAL A 54 1.65 0.32 7.06
CA VAL A 54 0.87 -0.15 8.20
C VAL A 54 -0.55 0.34 8.01
N ASN A 55 -1.54 -0.52 8.26
CA ASN A 55 -2.93 -0.11 8.17
C ASN A 55 -3.38 0.58 9.45
N LYS A 56 -4.57 1.19 9.43
CA LYS A 56 -5.13 1.91 10.58
C LYS A 56 -5.18 1.04 11.84
N ILE A 57 -5.68 -0.19 11.74
CA ILE A 57 -5.79 -1.10 12.89
C ILE A 57 -4.41 -1.44 13.45
N GLY A 58 -3.41 -1.65 12.60
CA GLY A 58 -2.04 -1.94 13.01
C GLY A 58 -1.39 -0.77 13.75
N ALA A 59 -1.63 0.46 13.29
CA ALA A 59 -1.18 1.66 13.99
C ALA A 59 -1.85 1.80 15.37
N GLU A 60 -3.15 1.56 15.45
CA GLU A 60 -3.90 1.59 16.71
C GLU A 60 -3.39 0.54 17.71
N ILE A 61 -3.11 -0.69 17.24
CA ILE A 61 -2.53 -1.79 18.04
C ILE A 61 -1.15 -1.40 18.60
N LEU A 62 -0.35 -0.68 17.80
CA LEU A 62 0.96 -0.17 18.20
C LEU A 62 0.90 1.10 19.06
N GLY A 63 -0.30 1.65 19.28
CA GLY A 63 -0.50 2.86 20.10
C GLY A 63 -0.29 4.18 19.37
N TYR A 64 -0.35 4.18 18.04
CA TYR A 64 -0.17 5.38 17.20
C TYR A 64 -1.50 5.82 16.58
N GLU A 65 -1.74 7.14 16.55
CA GLU A 65 -2.97 7.72 15.97
C GLU A 65 -2.94 7.74 14.43
N LEU A 66 -1.76 7.81 13.84
CA LEU A 66 -1.56 7.94 12.39
C LEU A 66 -0.59 6.86 11.90
N PRO A 67 -0.98 6.02 10.92
CA PRO A 67 -0.10 5.03 10.31
C PRO A 67 1.20 5.62 9.78
N ASP A 68 1.12 6.81 9.17
CA ASP A 68 2.27 7.53 8.60
C ASP A 68 3.38 7.82 9.62
N SER A 69 3.05 7.90 10.92
CA SER A 69 4.04 8.13 11.98
C SER A 69 5.02 6.96 12.16
N LEU A 70 4.65 5.77 11.69
CA LEU A 70 5.44 4.54 11.81
C LEU A 70 6.32 4.28 10.59
N ILE A 71 6.02 4.91 9.45
CA ILE A 71 6.74 4.70 8.20
C ILE A 71 8.18 5.19 8.33
N GLY A 72 9.14 4.35 7.93
CA GLY A 72 10.57 4.65 8.04
C GLY A 72 11.21 4.24 9.38
N LEU A 73 10.42 3.77 10.34
CA LEU A 73 10.94 3.23 11.60
C LEU A 73 11.33 1.75 11.44
N ILE A 74 12.20 1.26 12.31
CA ILE A 74 12.65 -0.13 12.29
C ILE A 74 11.60 -1.00 12.99
N VAL A 75 11.06 -2.00 12.29
CA VAL A 75 9.98 -2.85 12.82
C VAL A 75 10.39 -3.59 14.09
N THR A 76 11.66 -3.97 14.24
CA THR A 76 12.15 -4.66 15.44
C THR A 76 12.24 -3.78 16.69
N ASP A 77 12.11 -2.47 16.57
CA ASP A 77 12.00 -1.59 17.76
C ASP A 77 10.64 -1.76 18.46
N PHE A 78 9.65 -2.32 17.76
CA PHE A 78 8.30 -2.55 18.26
C PHE A 78 8.05 -3.99 18.73
N PHE A 79 8.87 -4.93 18.25
CA PHE A 79 8.74 -6.36 18.55
C PHE A 79 10.08 -6.92 19.00
N ILE A 80 10.18 -7.24 20.30
CA ILE A 80 11.39 -7.78 20.92
C ILE A 80 11.50 -9.30 20.68
N ASP A 81 10.35 -9.98 20.55
CA ASP A 81 10.23 -11.40 20.22
C ASP A 81 9.03 -11.61 19.28
N GLU A 82 9.11 -12.57 18.36
CA GLU A 82 8.04 -12.97 17.44
C GLU A 82 6.82 -13.49 18.23
N ALA A 83 7.04 -13.99 19.46
CA ALA A 83 5.99 -14.40 20.40
C ALA A 83 5.24 -13.22 21.07
N GLU A 84 5.82 -12.02 21.10
CA GLU A 84 5.21 -10.80 21.65
C GLU A 84 4.55 -9.92 20.59
N ALA A 85 4.65 -10.31 19.32
CA ALA A 85 3.84 -9.72 18.27
C ALA A 85 2.36 -9.92 18.61
N GLN A 86 1.70 -8.82 19.02
CA GLN A 86 0.24 -8.70 18.98
C GLN A 86 -0.28 -9.17 17.61
N PRO A 87 -1.57 -9.57 17.45
CA PRO A 87 -2.07 -10.27 16.26
C PRO A 87 -2.07 -9.39 15.00
N LEU A 88 -0.89 -9.10 14.51
CA LEU A 88 -0.57 -8.36 13.32
C LEU A 88 -0.19 -9.38 12.26
N LEU A 89 -0.85 -9.30 11.11
CA LEU A 89 -0.39 -10.02 9.96
C LEU A 89 0.88 -9.34 9.46
N MET A 90 1.99 -10.05 9.63
CA MET A 90 3.31 -9.64 9.19
C MET A 90 3.52 -10.06 7.74
N ILE A 91 3.68 -9.09 6.84
CA ILE A 91 4.02 -9.35 5.45
C ILE A 91 5.41 -8.78 5.20
N GLU A 92 6.41 -9.66 5.09
CA GLU A 92 7.72 -9.29 4.57
C GLU A 92 7.57 -9.01 3.07
N LEU A 93 7.85 -7.77 2.66
CA LEU A 93 7.94 -7.40 1.26
C LEU A 93 9.42 -7.36 0.92
N GLY A 94 9.90 -8.43 0.27
CA GLY A 94 11.32 -8.64 -0.05
C GLY A 94 11.90 -7.69 -1.09
#